data_AF-A0A1H8A6C9-F1
#
_entry.id   AF-A0A1H8A6C9-F1
#
_cell.length_a   1.000
_cell.length_b   1.000
_cell.length_c   1.000
_cell.angle_alpha   90.00
_cell.angle_beta   90.00
_cell.angle_gamma   90.00
#
_symmetry.space_group_name_H-M   'P 1'
#
loop_
_entity.id
_entity.type
_entity.pdbx_description
1 polymer ?
#
loop_
_entity_poly.entity_id
_entity_poly.type
_entity_poly.pdbx_seq_one_letter_code
_entity_poly.pdbx_strand_id
1 'polypeptide(L)'
;MSTPATPQHSATPGADLVRRELGLSTDELDSLHPGGTAHGELARQTAAAAERLDELVEHFRNRADWAATDLARYAQGHREVRSLASGILQLRGVEIDILAARISDQHTRVESLCRSCKRAGTVPSSGQAAQHEPQARATDLWPAAPATTRQPSRAPRRR
;
A
#
# COMPACT_ATOMS: atom_id res chain seq x y z
N MET A 1 17.32 33.58 27.62
CA MET A 1 17.53 33.30 26.18
C MET A 1 17.14 31.85 25.98
N SER A 2 15.94 31.58 25.48
CA SER A 2 15.46 30.21 25.23
C SER A 2 15.49 29.96 23.74
N THR A 3 16.34 29.03 23.30
CA THR A 3 16.35 28.53 21.93
C THR A 3 14.99 27.89 21.62
N PRO A 4 14.29 28.29 20.55
CA PRO A 4 13.09 27.58 20.13
C PRO A 4 13.49 26.17 19.70
N ALA A 5 12.78 25.17 20.25
CA ALA A 5 12.94 23.77 19.87
C ALA A 5 12.76 23.63 18.35
N THR A 6 13.67 22.90 17.72
CA THR A 6 13.62 22.54 16.31
C THR A 6 12.24 21.93 16.00
N PRO A 7 11.52 22.39 14.97
CA PRO A 7 10.27 21.75 14.59
C PRO A 7 10.54 20.28 14.31
N GLN A 8 9.80 19.43 15.02
CA GLN A 8 9.92 17.99 15.00
C GLN A 8 9.70 17.48 13.57
N HIS A 9 10.42 16.42 13.21
CA HIS A 9 10.37 15.78 11.90
C HIS A 9 8.93 15.71 11.40
N SER A 10 8.71 16.10 10.15
CA SER A 10 7.51 15.78 9.40
C SER A 10 7.33 14.26 9.45
N ALA A 11 6.63 13.77 10.47
CA ALA A 11 6.40 12.36 10.64
C ALA A 11 5.52 11.93 9.47
N THR A 12 6.08 11.08 8.61
CA THR A 12 5.49 10.50 7.39
C THR A 12 5.00 9.07 7.70
N PRO A 13 3.90 8.91 8.47
CA PRO A 13 3.40 7.60 8.88
C PRO A 13 3.08 6.65 7.73
N GLY A 14 2.67 7.16 6.57
CA GLY A 14 2.47 6.40 5.34
C GLY A 14 3.78 5.84 4.80
N ALA A 15 4.78 6.69 4.58
CA ALA A 15 6.09 6.24 4.13
C ALA A 15 6.74 5.26 5.13
N ASP A 16 6.61 5.52 6.44
CA ASP A 16 7.12 4.64 7.50
C ASP A 16 6.39 3.30 7.55
N LEU A 17 5.07 3.28 7.30
CA LEU A 17 4.28 2.06 7.17
C LEU A 17 4.76 1.22 5.99
N VAL A 18 4.96 1.83 4.81
CA VAL A 18 5.51 1.12 3.64
C VAL A 18 6.89 0.56 3.93
N ARG A 19 7.78 1.36 4.54
CA ARG A 19 9.13 0.92 4.91
C ARG A 19 9.11 -0.24 5.90
N ARG A 20 8.23 -0.18 6.91
CA ARG A 20 8.06 -1.25 7.90
C ARG A 20 7.53 -2.52 7.25
N GLU A 21 6.56 -2.41 6.35
CA GLU A 21 5.91 -3.57 5.76
C GLU A 21 6.78 -4.23 4.67
N LEU A 22 7.37 -3.43 3.79
CA LEU A 22 8.08 -3.92 2.59
C LEU A 22 9.60 -3.95 2.75
N GLY A 23 10.16 -3.31 3.78
CA GLY A 23 11.61 -3.17 3.95
C GLY A 23 12.26 -2.20 2.95
N LEU A 24 11.45 -1.47 2.19
CA LEU A 24 11.85 -0.52 1.15
C LEU A 24 11.12 0.81 1.34
N SER A 25 11.78 1.90 1.00
CA SER A 25 11.13 3.20 0.83
C SER A 25 10.20 3.21 -0.39
N THR A 26 9.29 4.19 -0.45
CA THR A 26 8.43 4.44 -1.61
C THR A 26 9.24 4.70 -2.88
N ASP A 27 10.35 5.42 -2.77
CA ASP A 27 11.23 5.76 -3.89
C ASP A 27 11.98 4.53 -4.42
N GLU A 28 12.45 3.66 -3.52
CA GLU A 28 13.06 2.38 -3.88
C GLU A 28 12.05 1.44 -4.54
N LEU A 29 10.80 1.43 -4.05
CA LEU A 29 9.73 0.62 -4.61
C LEU A 29 9.37 1.05 -6.04
N ASP A 30 9.32 2.36 -6.31
CA ASP A 30 9.08 2.88 -7.66
C ASP A 30 10.28 2.62 -8.59
N SER A 31 11.50 2.77 -8.08
CA SER A 31 12.73 2.51 -8.83
C SER A 31 12.90 1.05 -9.26
N LEU A 32 12.38 0.10 -8.46
CA LEU A 32 12.42 -1.33 -8.76
C LEU A 32 11.48 -1.74 -9.91
N HIS A 33 10.42 -0.97 -10.14
CA HIS A 33 9.38 -1.32 -11.11
C HIS A 33 9.11 -0.16 -12.08
N PRO A 34 9.95 0.00 -13.12
CA PRO A 34 9.71 1.02 -14.14
C PRO A 34 8.29 0.90 -14.71
N GLY A 35 7.69 2.06 -14.97
CA GLY A 35 6.28 2.19 -15.32
C GLY A 35 5.85 1.34 -16.52
N GLY A 36 4.58 0.91 -16.51
CA GLY A 36 3.98 0.14 -17.61
C GLY A 36 3.86 -1.36 -17.34
N THR A 37 4.36 -1.84 -16.20
CA THR A 37 4.14 -3.21 -15.71
C THR A 37 3.06 -3.24 -14.63
N ALA A 38 2.41 -4.40 -14.44
CA ALA A 38 1.45 -4.58 -13.34
C ALA A 38 2.09 -4.37 -11.96
N HIS A 39 3.36 -4.77 -11.80
CA HIS A 39 4.13 -4.53 -10.58
C HIS A 39 4.46 -3.06 -10.38
N GLY A 40 4.81 -2.34 -11.45
CA GLY A 40 5.03 -0.89 -11.40
C GLY A 40 3.76 -0.12 -11.07
N GLU A 41 2.63 -0.54 -11.60
CA GLU A 41 1.34 0.06 -11.24
C GLU A 41 1.00 -0.17 -9.76
N LEU A 42 1.23 -1.37 -9.25
CA LEU A 42 1.00 -1.69 -7.84
C LEU A 42 1.96 -0.92 -6.90
N ALA A 43 3.23 -0.79 -7.29
CA ALA A 43 4.23 0.02 -6.59
C ALA A 43 3.79 1.50 -6.51
N ARG A 44 3.41 2.09 -7.66
CA ARG A 44 2.90 3.47 -7.72
C ARG A 44 1.65 3.69 -6.87
N GLN A 45 0.69 2.76 -6.93
CA GLN A 45 -0.50 2.85 -6.10
C GLN A 45 -0.18 2.78 -4.61
N THR A 46 0.82 1.98 -4.22
CA THR A 46 1.30 1.90 -2.83
C THR A 46 1.93 3.21 -2.38
N ALA A 47 2.83 3.78 -3.19
CA ALA A 47 3.47 5.06 -2.92
C ALA A 47 2.45 6.21 -2.81
N ALA A 48 1.56 6.36 -3.81
CA ALA A 48 0.52 7.38 -3.80
C ALA A 48 -0.45 7.22 -2.61
N ALA A 49 -0.73 5.98 -2.19
CA ALA A 49 -1.56 5.75 -1.02
C ALA A 49 -0.87 6.16 0.29
N ALA A 50 0.44 5.94 0.39
CA ALA A 50 1.25 6.35 1.52
C ALA A 50 1.36 7.88 1.62
N GLU A 51 1.67 8.56 0.52
CA GLU A 51 1.68 10.03 0.46
C GLU A 51 0.34 10.62 0.88
N ARG A 52 -0.76 10.03 0.39
CA ARG A 52 -2.10 10.49 0.77
C ARG A 52 -2.39 10.31 2.27
N LEU A 53 -1.84 9.27 2.90
CA LEU A 53 -1.95 9.10 4.35
C LEU A 53 -1.17 10.19 5.09
N ASP A 54 0.03 10.53 4.61
CA ASP A 54 0.86 11.60 5.17
C ASP A 54 0.14 12.95 5.11
N GLU A 55 -0.44 13.30 3.95
CA GLU A 55 -1.25 14.50 3.77
C GLU A 55 -2.45 14.56 4.73
N LEU A 56 -3.15 13.44 4.91
CA LEU A 56 -4.32 13.37 5.80
C LEU A 56 -3.91 13.58 7.26
N VAL A 57 -2.79 12.99 7.68
CA VAL A 57 -2.27 13.14 9.05
C VAL A 57 -1.77 14.57 9.28
N GLU A 58 -1.11 15.19 8.30
CA GLU A 58 -0.73 16.59 8.38
C GLU A 58 -1.96 17.50 8.51
N HIS A 59 -2.97 17.30 7.66
CA HIS A 59 -4.21 18.07 7.74
C HIS A 59 -4.89 17.88 9.11
N PHE A 60 -4.98 16.65 9.61
CA PHE A 60 -5.51 16.38 10.95
C PHE A 60 -4.75 17.15 12.04
N ARG A 61 -3.42 17.13 12.02
CA ARG A 61 -2.58 17.86 12.99
C ARG A 61 -2.84 19.37 12.94
N ASN A 62 -2.84 19.95 11.74
CA ASN A 62 -3.11 21.37 11.54
C ASN A 62 -4.50 21.74 12.05
N ARG A 63 -5.49 20.86 11.82
CA ARG A 63 -6.86 21.07 12.27
C ARG A 63 -7.01 21.02 13.78
N ALA A 64 -6.37 20.03 14.41
CA ALA A 64 -6.38 19.85 15.86
C ALA A 64 -5.69 21.03 16.56
N ASP A 65 -4.58 21.53 16.01
CA ASP A 65 -3.87 22.69 16.55
C ASP A 65 -4.71 23.98 16.51
N TRP A 66 -5.40 24.21 15.39
CA TRP A 66 -6.33 25.34 15.28
C TRP A 66 -7.50 25.22 16.26
N ALA A 67 -8.08 24.02 16.40
CA ALA A 67 -9.15 23.78 17.36
C ALA A 67 -8.70 24.00 18.81
N ALA A 68 -7.49 23.55 19.17
CA ALA A 68 -6.90 23.80 20.48
C ALA A 68 -6.68 25.30 20.74
N THR A 69 -6.21 26.04 19.73
CA THR A 69 -6.03 27.49 19.80
C THR A 69 -7.37 28.22 20.01
N ASP A 70 -8.41 27.85 19.26
CA ASP A 70 -9.75 28.41 19.40
C ASP A 70 -10.34 28.12 20.80
N LEU A 71 -10.15 26.91 21.32
CA LEU A 71 -10.60 26.51 22.65
C LEU A 71 -9.87 27.28 23.76
N ALA A 72 -8.56 27.50 23.62
CA ALA A 72 -7.77 28.27 24.56
C ALA A 72 -8.23 29.73 24.64
N ARG A 73 -8.53 30.37 23.49
CA ARG A 73 -9.08 31.73 23.43
C ARG A 73 -10.47 31.83 24.06
N TYR A 74 -11.31 30.82 23.83
CA TYR A 74 -12.63 30.75 24.49
C TYR A 74 -12.51 30.65 26.01
N ALA A 75 -11.62 29.77 26.51
CA ALA A 75 -11.38 29.59 27.94
C ALA A 75 -10.86 30.87 28.63
N GLN A 76 -10.10 31.70 27.92
CA GLN A 76 -9.62 33.00 28.39
C GLN A 76 -10.69 34.11 28.39
N GLY A 77 -11.96 33.78 28.09
CA GLY A 77 -13.08 34.70 28.29
C GLY A 77 -13.17 35.82 27.26
N HIS A 78 -12.56 35.68 26.09
CA HIS A 78 -12.70 36.65 25.00
C HIS A 78 -14.17 36.72 24.54
N ARG A 79 -14.86 37.82 24.86
CA ARG A 79 -16.33 37.99 24.71
C ARG A 79 -16.84 37.74 23.28
N GLU A 80 -16.06 38.07 22.26
CA GLU A 80 -16.40 37.86 20.85
C GLU A 80 -16.46 36.38 20.45
N VAL A 81 -15.64 35.54 21.10
CA VAL A 81 -15.60 34.10 20.84
C VAL A 81 -16.83 33.41 21.45
N ARG A 82 -17.44 33.97 22.50
CA ARG A 82 -18.47 33.28 23.29
C ARG A 82 -19.82 33.07 22.58
N SER A 83 -20.18 33.93 21.63
CA SER A 83 -21.41 33.80 20.82
C SER A 83 -21.23 32.96 19.54
N LEU A 84 -19.98 32.80 19.07
CA LEU A 84 -19.63 32.06 17.84
C LEU A 84 -19.00 30.69 18.13
N ALA A 85 -18.47 30.49 19.34
CA ALA A 85 -17.67 29.32 19.71
C ALA A 85 -18.45 28.01 19.73
N SER A 86 -19.73 28.01 20.11
CA SER A 86 -20.46 26.73 20.18
C SER A 86 -20.58 26.09 18.80
N GLY A 87 -21.00 26.85 17.78
CA GLY A 87 -21.15 26.34 16.42
C GLY A 87 -19.81 26.07 15.74
N ILE A 88 -18.83 26.97 15.92
CA ILE A 88 -17.49 26.79 15.34
C ILE A 88 -16.81 25.56 15.95
N LEU A 89 -16.83 25.39 17.28
CA LEU A 89 -16.18 24.26 17.95
C LEU A 89 -16.85 22.92 17.59
N GLN A 90 -18.18 22.90 17.45
CA GLN A 90 -18.91 21.73 16.94
C GLN A 90 -18.48 21.37 15.52
N LEU A 91 -18.41 22.36 14.61
CA LEU A 91 -17.93 22.14 13.25
C LEU A 91 -16.47 21.67 13.22
N ARG A 92 -15.59 22.26 14.05
CA ARG A 92 -14.20 21.82 14.20
C ARG A 92 -14.13 20.35 14.63
N GLY A 93 -14.95 19.93 15.59
CA GLY A 93 -15.03 18.54 16.06
C GLY A 93 -15.43 17.57 14.95
N VAL A 94 -16.49 17.88 14.20
CA VAL A 94 -16.94 17.05 13.07
C VAL A 94 -15.85 16.90 12.00
N GLU A 95 -15.14 17.97 11.67
CA GLU A 95 -14.05 17.90 10.69
C GLU A 95 -12.87 17.03 11.16
N ILE A 96 -12.53 17.09 12.45
CA ILE A 96 -11.51 16.22 13.07
C ILE A 96 -11.95 14.76 13.01
N ASP A 97 -13.22 14.45 13.33
CA ASP A 97 -13.75 13.08 13.28
C ASP A 97 -13.74 12.52 11.85
N ILE A 98 -14.13 13.33 10.85
CA ILE A 98 -14.06 12.94 9.44
C ILE A 98 -12.62 12.65 9.01
N LEU A 99 -11.67 13.49 9.41
CA LEU A 99 -10.26 13.27 9.11
C LEU A 99 -9.73 12.01 9.78
N ALA A 100 -10.09 11.75 11.04
CA ALA A 100 -9.71 10.54 11.75
C ALA A 100 -10.23 9.27 11.05
N ALA A 101 -11.50 9.26 10.62
CA ALA A 101 -12.07 8.16 9.85
C ALA A 101 -11.31 7.93 8.53
N ARG A 102 -11.03 9.01 7.79
CA ARG A 102 -10.27 8.93 6.53
C ARG A 102 -8.84 8.43 6.73
N ILE A 103 -8.17 8.81 7.81
CA ILE A 103 -6.84 8.31 8.17
C ILE A 103 -6.91 6.80 8.40
N SER A 104 -7.91 6.32 9.15
CA SER A 104 -8.09 4.88 9.41
C SER A 104 -8.34 4.08 8.13
N ASP A 105 -9.21 4.57 7.26
CA ASP A 105 -9.50 3.95 5.97
C ASP A 105 -8.25 3.90 5.08
N GLN A 106 -7.52 5.01 5.01
CA GLN A 106 -6.33 5.11 4.18
C GLN A 106 -5.17 4.27 4.72
N HIS A 107 -5.00 4.17 6.04
CA HIS A 107 -4.05 3.25 6.66
C HIS A 107 -4.34 1.79 6.26
N THR A 108 -5.60 1.38 6.37
CA THR A 108 -6.06 0.04 5.96
C THR A 108 -5.79 -0.22 4.47
N ARG A 109 -5.96 0.81 3.63
CA ARG A 109 -5.65 0.74 2.20
C ARG A 109 -4.15 0.52 1.95
N VAL A 110 -3.27 1.25 2.61
CA VAL A 110 -1.82 1.09 2.48
C VAL A 110 -1.39 -0.32 2.91
N GLU A 111 -1.92 -0.84 4.03
CA GLU A 111 -1.65 -2.22 4.46
C GLU A 111 -2.11 -3.27 3.45
N SER A 112 -3.28 -3.05 2.83
CA SER A 112 -3.80 -3.94 1.79
C SER A 112 -2.92 -3.95 0.54
N LEU A 113 -2.43 -2.78 0.12
CA LEU A 113 -1.50 -2.64 -1.01
C LEU A 113 -0.14 -3.29 -0.70
N CYS A 114 0.42 -3.06 0.50
CA CYS A 114 1.65 -3.72 0.94
C CYS A 114 1.52 -5.25 0.94
N ARG A 115 0.39 -5.78 1.44
CA ARG A 115 0.12 -7.23 1.36
C ARG A 115 0.03 -7.73 -0.08
N SER A 116 -0.50 -6.92 -0.98
CA SER A 116 -0.60 -7.27 -2.40
C SER A 116 0.76 -7.26 -3.08
N CYS A 117 1.61 -6.27 -2.78
CA CYS A 117 3.02 -6.22 -3.19
C CYS A 117 3.77 -7.50 -2.77
N LYS A 118 3.66 -7.89 -1.49
CA LYS A 118 4.27 -9.13 -0.96
C LYS A 118 3.80 -10.37 -1.73
N ARG A 119 2.49 -10.50 -1.96
CA ARG A 119 1.91 -11.66 -2.68
C ARG A 119 2.32 -11.72 -4.16
N ALA A 120 2.44 -10.57 -4.80
CA ALA A 120 2.83 -10.47 -6.21
C ALA A 120 4.35 -10.63 -6.42
N GLY A 121 5.15 -10.67 -5.34
CA GLY A 121 6.60 -10.74 -5.44
C GLY A 121 7.22 -9.45 -5.98
N THR A 122 6.58 -8.30 -5.76
CA THR A 122 7.14 -7.00 -6.16
C THR A 122 8.37 -6.62 -5.33
N VAL A 123 8.57 -7.26 -4.17
CA VAL A 123 9.76 -7.04 -3.36
C VAL A 123 10.59 -8.33 -3.38
N PRO A 124 11.91 -8.26 -3.65
CA PRO A 124 12.77 -9.42 -3.55
C PRO A 124 12.70 -9.93 -2.09
N SER A 125 12.25 -11.17 -1.91
CA SER A 125 12.24 -11.79 -0.60
C SER A 125 13.69 -11.95 -0.13
N SER A 126 14.12 -11.15 0.83
CA SER A 126 15.45 -11.23 1.47
C SER A 126 15.67 -12.52 2.30
N GLY A 127 15.00 -13.62 1.93
CA GLY A 127 14.98 -14.88 2.69
C GLY A 127 14.49 -16.09 1.90
N GLN A 128 14.64 -16.13 0.58
CA GLN A 128 14.62 -17.40 -0.16
C GLN A 128 16.03 -17.71 -0.65
N ALA A 129 16.82 -18.31 0.23
CA ALA A 129 17.91 -19.17 -0.21
C ALA A 129 17.35 -20.18 -1.21
N ALA A 130 17.95 -20.21 -2.39
CA ALA A 130 17.78 -21.17 -3.47
C ALA A 130 17.07 -22.48 -3.07
N GLN A 131 15.77 -22.57 -3.32
CA GLN A 131 15.12 -23.87 -3.49
C GLN A 131 15.04 -24.15 -4.99
N HIS A 132 16.12 -24.79 -5.46
CA HIS A 132 16.20 -25.70 -6.59
C HIS A 132 14.95 -25.82 -7.48
N GLU A 133 15.03 -25.24 -8.67
CA GLU A 133 14.33 -25.75 -9.85
C GLU A 133 14.87 -27.16 -10.18
N PRO A 134 14.03 -28.19 -10.37
CA PRO A 134 14.38 -29.33 -11.20
C PRO A 134 14.02 -28.97 -12.64
N GLN A 135 15.03 -28.49 -13.36
CA GLN A 135 14.99 -28.22 -14.78
C GLN A 135 14.92 -29.55 -15.55
N ALA A 136 13.71 -30.03 -15.86
CA ALA A 136 13.53 -31.12 -16.83
C ALA A 136 13.59 -30.53 -18.25
N ARG A 137 14.80 -30.50 -18.82
CA ARG A 137 15.05 -30.18 -20.23
C ARG A 137 14.19 -31.03 -21.15
N ALA A 138 13.39 -30.37 -21.99
CA ALA A 138 12.85 -30.93 -23.22
C ALA A 138 13.56 -30.27 -24.41
N THR A 139 14.30 -31.04 -25.21
CA THR A 139 14.65 -30.82 -26.63
C THR A 139 15.38 -32.07 -27.10
N ASP A 140 14.68 -33.02 -27.71
CA ASP A 140 14.48 -33.17 -29.17
C ASP A 140 15.56 -34.03 -29.81
N LEU A 141 15.15 -34.98 -30.66
CA LEU A 141 15.78 -35.38 -31.94
C LEU A 141 14.91 -36.48 -32.59
N TRP A 142 14.06 -36.08 -33.56
CA TRP A 142 13.53 -36.91 -34.66
C TRP A 142 14.68 -37.07 -35.73
N PRO A 143 14.72 -37.99 -36.73
CA PRO A 143 13.57 -38.58 -37.45
C PRO A 143 13.65 -40.03 -37.99
N ALA A 144 12.48 -40.61 -38.33
CA ALA A 144 12.14 -41.22 -39.64
C ALA A 144 11.02 -42.30 -39.55
N ALA A 145 10.01 -42.19 -40.41
CA ALA A 145 9.02 -43.24 -40.72
C ALA A 145 9.60 -44.25 -41.75
N PRO A 146 9.00 -45.44 -42.06
CA PRO A 146 7.68 -45.51 -42.70
C PRO A 146 6.76 -46.69 -42.28
N ALA A 147 5.57 -46.66 -42.86
CA ALA A 147 4.39 -47.50 -42.67
C ALA A 147 4.57 -49.02 -42.88
N THR A 148 3.72 -49.81 -42.23
CA THR A 148 3.20 -51.07 -42.80
C THR A 148 1.85 -51.44 -42.18
N THR A 149 0.86 -51.47 -43.06
CA THR A 149 -0.48 -52.05 -42.93
C THR A 149 -0.44 -53.48 -42.38
N ARG A 150 -1.22 -53.80 -41.36
CA ARG A 150 -1.83 -55.14 -41.26
C ARG A 150 -3.07 -55.18 -40.37
N GLN A 151 -4.21 -55.18 -41.04
CA GLN A 151 -5.48 -55.72 -40.56
C GLN A 151 -5.37 -57.26 -40.48
N PRO A 152 -5.98 -57.90 -39.46
CA PRO A 152 -6.94 -58.97 -39.74
C PRO A 152 -8.16 -58.90 -38.79
N SER A 153 -9.40 -58.91 -39.29
CA SER A 153 -10.20 -60.09 -39.67
C SER A 153 -10.94 -60.75 -38.49
N ARG A 154 -12.21 -60.35 -38.39
CA ARG A 154 -13.42 -61.04 -37.87
C ARG A 154 -13.31 -62.52 -37.43
N ALA A 155 -13.84 -62.76 -36.21
CA ALA A 155 -14.70 -63.85 -35.71
C ALA A 155 -14.14 -65.30 -35.65
N PRO A 156 -14.67 -66.16 -34.75
CA PRO A 156 -16.00 -66.76 -34.95
C PRO A 156 -16.90 -66.92 -33.71
N ARG A 157 -18.14 -67.25 -34.06
CA ARG A 157 -19.40 -67.49 -33.33
C ARG A 157 -19.44 -68.89 -32.67
N ARG A 158 -20.22 -69.05 -31.58
CA ARG A 158 -21.02 -70.25 -31.15
C ARG A 158 -21.50 -70.01 -29.71
N ARG A 159 -22.70 -70.37 -29.28
CA ARG A 159 -23.78 -71.21 -29.83
C ARG A 159 -25.09 -70.80 -29.18
#